data_AF-A0A434USJ7-F1
#
_entry.id   AF-A0A434USJ7-F1
#
_cell.length_a   1.000
_cell.length_b   1.000
_cell.length_c   1.000
_cell.angle_alpha   90.00
_cell.angle_beta   90.00
_cell.angle_gamma   90.00
#
_symmetry.space_group_name_H-M   'P 1'
#
loop_
_entity.id
_entity.type
_entity.pdbx_description
1 polymer ?
#
loop_
_entity_poly.entity_id
_entity_poly.type
_entity_poly.pdbx_seq_one_letter_code
_entity_poly.pdbx_strand_id
1 'polypeptide(L)' 'MPIRRKAVDAGIFDGAELALLGRVFDQLKRVDEHSPDAHGRLASRIIANYMAGIRDEAELVSLSKQALGR' A
#
# COMPACT_ATOMS: atom_id res chain seq x y z
N MET A 1 -11.67 -4.96 -17.94
CA MET A 1 -10.96 -5.04 -16.63
C MET A 1 -10.91 -6.50 -16.19
N PRO A 2 -9.76 -7.01 -15.69
CA PRO A 2 -9.82 -7.85 -14.50
C PRO A 2 -8.52 -7.83 -13.67
N ILE A 3 -8.13 -6.69 -13.10
CA ILE A 3 -7.11 -6.68 -12.03
C ILE A 3 -7.75 -6.96 -10.67
N ARG A 4 -9.04 -6.65 -10.50
CA ARG A 4 -9.81 -6.94 -9.28
C ARG A 4 -9.90 -8.44 -8.95
N ARG A 5 -9.77 -9.32 -9.94
CA ARG A 5 -9.94 -10.78 -9.75
C ARG A 5 -8.65 -11.48 -9.30
N LYS A 6 -7.47 -10.97 -9.69
CA LYS A 6 -6.19 -11.60 -9.35
C LYS A 6 -5.74 -11.41 -7.90
N ALA A 7 -6.25 -10.39 -7.21
CA ALA A 7 -5.92 -10.18 -5.79
C ALA A 7 -6.72 -11.11 -4.85
N VAL A 8 -7.96 -11.46 -5.21
CA VAL A 8 -8.81 -12.38 -4.43
C VAL A 8 -8.37 -13.84 -4.61
N ASP A 9 -7.92 -14.25 -5.81
CA ASP A 9 -7.55 -15.64 -6.13
C ASP A 9 -6.22 -16.12 -5.52
N ALA A 10 -5.39 -15.25 -4.93
CA ALA A 10 -4.19 -15.67 -4.21
C ALA A 10 -4.45 -16.05 -2.74
N GLY A 11 -5.61 -15.68 -2.17
CA GLY A 11 -5.97 -15.95 -0.78
C GLY A 11 -5.10 -15.24 0.28
N ILE A 12 -4.24 -14.29 -0.12
CA ILE A 12 -3.30 -13.61 0.79
C ILE A 12 -3.92 -12.36 1.44
N PHE A 13 -4.80 -11.66 0.72
CA PHE A 13 -5.50 -10.48 1.23
C PHE A 13 -7.00 -10.56 0.99
N ASP A 14 -7.80 -10.25 2.01
CA ASP A 14 -9.26 -10.13 1.91
C ASP A 14 -9.70 -8.77 1.34
N GLY A 15 -11.00 -8.61 1.11
CA GLY A 15 -11.57 -7.38 0.54
C GLY A 15 -11.40 -6.13 1.42
N ALA A 16 -11.39 -6.29 2.75
CA ALA A 16 -11.17 -5.20 3.69
C ALA A 16 -9.70 -4.80 3.75
N GLU A 17 -8.79 -5.78 3.69
CA GLU A 17 -7.34 -5.56 3.63
C GLU A 17 -6.96 -4.81 2.34
N LEU A 18 -7.50 -5.23 1.19
CA LEU A 18 -7.31 -4.51 -0.07
C LEU A 18 -7.90 -3.08 -0.04
N ALA A 19 -9.04 -2.90 0.62
CA ALA A 19 -9.64 -1.57 0.77
C ALA A 19 -8.77 -0.64 1.63
N LEU A 20 -8.18 -1.15 2.72
CA LEU A 20 -7.25 -0.40 3.56
C LEU A 20 -5.98 -0.01 2.78
N LEU A 21 -5.31 -0.98 2.16
CA LEU A 21 -4.07 -0.74 1.42
C LEU A 21 -4.29 0.24 0.26
N GLY A 22 -5.43 0.15 -0.42
CA GLY A 22 -5.82 1.10 -1.47
C GLY A 22 -5.99 2.54 -0.98
N ARG A 23 -6.65 2.75 0.17
CA ARG A 23 -6.82 4.09 0.76
C ARG A 23 -5.49 4.71 1.16
N VAL A 24 -4.62 3.93 1.83
CA VAL A 24 -3.27 4.38 2.22
C VAL A 24 -2.47 4.78 0.98
N PHE A 25 -2.48 3.94 -0.06
CA PHE A 25 -1.77 4.21 -1.30
C PHE A 25 -2.26 5.47 -2.00
N ASP A 26 -3.58 5.64 -2.15
CA ASP A 26 -4.17 6.83 -2.77
C ASP A 26 -3.89 8.10 -1.96
N GLN A 27 -3.89 8.01 -0.63
CA GLN A 27 -3.58 9.14 0.24
C GLN A 27 -2.12 9.59 0.05
N LEU A 28 -1.17 8.65 -0.01
CA LEU A 28 0.25 8.94 -0.16
C LEU A 28 0.61 9.39 -1.58
N LYS A 29 -0.01 8.78 -2.60
CA LYS A 29 0.14 9.17 -4.00
C LYS A 29 -0.28 10.62 -4.28
N ARG A 30 -1.23 11.17 -3.52
CA ARG A 30 -1.66 12.58 -3.65
C ARG A 30 -0.67 13.56 -3.04
N VAL A 31 0.11 13.12 -2.06
CA VAL A 31 1.09 13.96 -1.35
C VAL A 31 2.41 14.02 -2.13
N ASP A 32 2.77 12.91 -2.77
CA ASP A 32 3.99 12.77 -3.56
C ASP A 32 3.61 12.60 -5.04
N GLU A 33 3.74 13.66 -5.87
CA GLU A 33 3.56 13.67 -7.33
C GLU A 33 4.66 12.88 -8.10
N HIS A 34 4.96 11.66 -7.65
CA HIS A 34 6.14 10.95 -8.12
C HIS A 34 5.86 10.02 -9.32
N SER A 35 6.88 9.91 -10.16
CA SER A 35 7.01 9.03 -11.34
C SER A 35 6.42 7.61 -11.13
N PRO A 36 5.95 6.91 -12.18
CA PRO A 36 5.50 5.52 -12.12
C PRO A 36 6.39 4.57 -11.30
N ASP A 37 7.71 4.75 -11.34
CA ASP A 37 8.67 3.94 -10.56
C ASP A 37 8.60 4.18 -9.05
N ALA A 38 8.15 5.36 -8.63
CA ALA A 38 7.96 5.69 -7.23
C ALA A 38 6.66 5.09 -6.69
N HIS A 39 5.61 5.00 -7.51
CA HIS A 39 4.38 4.30 -7.16
C HIS A 39 4.64 2.82 -6.83
N GLY A 40 5.46 2.14 -7.63
CA GLY A 40 5.85 0.75 -7.33
C GLY A 40 6.55 0.61 -5.98
N ARG A 41 7.54 1.48 -5.71
CA ARG A 41 8.25 1.50 -4.42
C ARG A 41 7.36 1.86 -3.23
N LEU A 42 6.39 2.74 -3.43
CA LEU A 42 5.40 3.11 -2.42
C LEU A 42 4.50 1.93 -2.08
N ALA A 43 3.94 1.27 -3.09
CA ALA A 43 3.08 0.09 -2.90
C ALA A 43 3.82 -1.04 -2.16
N SER A 44 5.07 -1.33 -2.56
CA SER A 44 5.90 -2.33 -1.86
C SER A 44 6.11 -1.99 -0.38
N ARG A 45 6.29 -0.71 -0.05
CA ARG A 45 6.52 -0.26 1.34
C ARG A 45 5.26 -0.42 2.20
N ILE A 46 4.12 -0.02 1.67
CA ILE A 46 2.82 -0.18 2.35
C ILE A 46 2.56 -1.66 2.63
N ILE A 47 2.80 -2.53 1.64
CA ILE A 47 2.63 -3.99 1.79
C ILE A 47 3.62 -4.55 2.83
N ALA A 48 4.88 -4.13 2.81
CA ALA A 48 5.88 -4.59 3.78
C ALA A 48 5.51 -4.19 5.23
N ASN A 49 5.11 -2.93 5.44
CA ASN A 49 4.66 -2.45 6.75
C ASN A 49 3.42 -3.22 7.23
N TYR A 50 2.47 -3.47 6.32
CA TYR A 50 1.29 -4.26 6.63
C TYR A 50 1.62 -5.71 7.02
N MET A 51 2.50 -6.37 6.27
CA MET A 51 2.98 -7.71 6.57
C MET A 51 3.78 -7.78 7.89
N ALA A 52 4.38 -6.67 8.33
CA ALA A 52 5.01 -6.55 9.65
C ALA A 52 3.99 -6.46 10.81
N GLY A 53 2.68 -6.54 10.52
CA GLY A 53 1.60 -6.54 11.51
C GLY A 53 0.94 -5.18 11.72
N ILE A 54 1.32 -4.16 10.94
CA ILE A 54 0.78 -2.80 11.07
C ILE A 54 -0.57 -2.74 10.37
N ARG A 55 -1.65 -2.67 11.17
CA ARG A 55 -3.04 -2.72 10.70
C ARG A 55 -3.72 -1.35 10.75
N ASP A 56 -3.16 -0.39 11.50
CA ASP A 56 -3.71 0.96 11.61
C ASP A 56 -3.41 1.79 10.35
N GLU A 57 -4.43 2.50 9.86
CA GLU A 57 -4.34 3.27 8.62
C GLU A 57 -3.39 4.47 8.77
N ALA A 58 -3.46 5.20 9.89
CA ALA A 58 -2.63 6.38 10.10
C ALA A 58 -1.17 6.00 10.34
N GLU A 59 -0.93 4.89 11.04
CA GLU A 59 0.40 4.33 11.25
C GLU A 59 1.03 3.87 9.92
N LEU A 60 0.28 3.14 9.08
CA LEU A 60 0.72 2.75 7.75
C LEU A 60 1.08 3.96 6.88
N VAL A 61 0.25 5.01 6.91
CA VAL A 61 0.53 6.27 6.20
C VAL A 61 1.84 6.88 6.71
N SER A 62 2.01 7.00 8.01
CA SER A 62 3.18 7.63 8.63
C SER A 62 4.48 6.91 8.27
N LEU A 63 4.50 5.58 8.45
CA LEU A 63 5.68 4.75 8.19
C LEU A 63 5.98 4.60 6.70
N SER A 64 4.95 4.63 5.85
CA SER A 64 5.12 4.51 4.41
C SER A 64 5.52 5.83 3.74
N LYS A 65 5.36 6.98 4.40
CA LYS A 65 5.90 8.29 3.94
C LYS A 65 7.41 8.31 3.99
N GLN A 66 8.01 7.83 5.07
CA GLN A 66 9.46 7.83 5.22
C GLN A 66 10.09 6.81 4.28
N ALA A 67 11.05 7.24 3.46
CA ALA A 67 11.87 6.33 2.68
C ALA A 67 12.55 5.35 3.65
N LEU A 68 12.48 4.04 3.38
CA LEU A 68 13.22 3.02 4.11
C LEU A 68 14.71 3.29 3.93
N GLY A 69 15.32 4.06 4.84
CA GLY A 69 16.75 4.23 4.98
C GLY A 69 17.44 4.91 3.78
N ARG A 70 18.02 6.06 4.03
CA ARG A 70 19.32 6.42 3.44
C ARG A 70 20.35 6.30 4.55
#